data_AF-A0A7J3F059-F1
#
_entry.id   AF-A0A7J3F059-F1
#
_cell.length_a   1.000
_cell.length_b   1.000
_cell.length_c   1.000
_cell.angle_alpha   90.00
_cell.angle_beta   90.00
_cell.angle_gamma   90.00
#
_symmetry.space_group_name_H-M   'P 1'
#
loop_
_entity.id
_entity.type
_entity.pdbx_description
1 polymer ?
#
loop_
_entity_poly.entity_id
_entity_poly.type
_entity_poly.pdbx_seq_one_letter_code
_entity_poly.pdbx_strand_id
1 'polypeptide(L)'
;MGGEIVYWLGDSLYLNITNRCTNKCYFCFRRYWDGIAGFKLKLAQEPSAEQIIECLERHILRRKWKEVVFCGFGEPTIRLDCILEVTRWIKRHYPFFKS
;
A
#
# COMPACT_ATOMS: atom_id res chain seq x y z
N MET A 1 -7.07 -16.43 3.18
CA MET A 1 -7.45 -15.31 2.31
C MET A 1 -6.93 -14.02 2.94
N GLY A 2 -5.76 -13.55 2.52
CA GLY A 2 -5.14 -12.32 3.01
C GLY A 2 -5.77 -11.08 2.38
N GLY A 3 -5.55 -9.90 2.99
CA GLY A 3 -5.96 -8.63 2.41
C GLY A 3 -5.15 -8.26 1.16
N GLU A 4 -5.69 -7.32 0.38
CA GLU A 4 -5.09 -6.75 -0.82
C GLU A 4 -3.84 -5.93 -0.47
N ILE A 5 -2.73 -6.24 -1.14
CA ILE A 5 -1.45 -5.51 -1.00
C ILE A 5 -1.48 -4.24 -1.85
N VAL A 6 -2.14 -4.28 -3.00
CA VAL A 6 -2.28 -3.15 -3.92
C VAL A 6 -3.75 -2.99 -4.27
N TYR A 7 -4.27 -1.79 -4.10
CA TYR A 7 -5.65 -1.45 -4.46
C TYR A 7 -5.72 -0.04 -5.02
N TRP A 8 -6.90 0.44 -5.40
CA TRP A 8 -7.04 1.77 -5.98
C TRP A 8 -8.28 2.49 -5.49
N LEU A 9 -8.21 3.82 -5.50
CA LEU A 9 -9.37 4.70 -5.31
C LEU A 9 -9.24 5.84 -6.32
N GLY A 10 -10.26 6.06 -7.15
CA GLY A 10 -10.17 7.00 -8.26
C GLY A 10 -8.99 6.67 -9.18
N ASP A 11 -8.13 7.67 -9.42
CA ASP A 11 -6.93 7.57 -10.26
C ASP A 11 -5.62 7.39 -9.48
N SER A 12 -5.72 7.03 -8.19
CA SER A 12 -4.56 6.82 -7.32
C SER A 12 -4.40 5.33 -6.99
N LEU A 13 -3.15 4.86 -7.01
CA LEU A 13 -2.79 3.48 -6.70
C LEU A 13 -2.23 3.40 -5.27
N TYR A 14 -2.85 2.58 -4.44
CA TYR A 14 -2.54 2.50 -3.01
C TYR A 14 -1.78 1.22 -2.70
N LEU A 15 -0.68 1.35 -1.97
CA LEU A 15 0.13 0.25 -1.47
C LEU A 15 -0.18 0.05 0.00
N ASN A 16 -0.87 -1.04 0.34
CA ASN A 16 -1.20 -1.44 1.69
C ASN A 16 0.00 -2.19 2.30
N ILE A 17 0.92 -1.44 2.90
CA ILE A 17 2.23 -1.98 3.28
C ILE A 17 2.26 -2.53 4.71
N THR A 18 1.38 -2.08 5.60
CA THR A 18 1.38 -2.55 6.99
C THR A 18 0.06 -2.34 7.72
N ASN A 19 -0.22 -3.28 8.62
CA ASN A 19 -1.28 -3.13 9.63
C ASN A 19 -0.75 -2.72 11.00
N ARG A 20 0.57 -2.64 11.18
CA ARG A 20 1.20 -2.25 12.46
C ARG A 20 1.08 -0.75 12.65
N CYS A 21 0.74 -0.33 13.85
CA CYS A 21 0.69 1.08 14.23
C CYS A 21 1.09 1.19 15.70
N THR A 22 1.95 2.15 16.03
CA THR A 22 2.35 2.43 17.42
C THR A 22 1.24 3.15 18.19
N ASN A 23 0.30 3.77 17.49
CA ASN A 23 -0.82 4.49 18.08
C ASN A 23 -2.05 3.58 18.29
N LYS A 24 -2.88 3.92 19.28
CA LYS A 24 -4.14 3.25 19.63
C LYS A 24 -5.30 4.23 19.58
N CYS A 25 -5.47 4.91 18.43
CA CYS A 25 -6.52 5.93 18.25
C CYS A 25 -7.90 5.40 18.63
N TYR A 26 -8.69 6.23 19.31
CA TYR A 26 -10.09 5.93 19.64
C TYR A 26 -10.92 5.65 18.37
N PHE A 27 -10.69 6.41 17.30
CA PHE A 27 -11.36 6.34 16.01
C PHE A 27 -10.65 5.41 14.99
N CYS A 28 -9.88 4.41 15.44
CA CYS A 28 -9.09 3.58 14.53
C CYS A 28 -9.96 2.64 13.67
N PHE A 29 -10.01 2.86 12.35
CA PHE A 29 -10.78 2.05 11.40
C PHE A 29 -10.44 0.55 11.43
N ARG A 30 -9.17 0.20 11.72
CA ARG A 30 -8.70 -1.20 11.86
C ARG A 30 -9.54 -2.03 12.84
N ARG A 31 -10.17 -1.40 13.83
CA ARG A 31 -11.00 -2.08 14.84
C ARG A 31 -12.38 -2.46 14.33
N TYR A 32 -12.96 -1.65 13.46
CA TYR A 32 -14.36 -1.79 13.07
C TYR A 32 -14.54 -2.25 11.62
N TRP A 33 -13.50 -2.13 10.79
CA TRP A 33 -13.57 -2.38 9.34
C TRP A 33 -12.50 -3.38 8.93
N ASP A 34 -12.85 -4.28 8.01
CA ASP A 34 -11.92 -5.22 7.38
C ASP A 34 -11.32 -4.68 6.08
N GLY A 35 -11.86 -3.57 5.58
CA GLY A 35 -11.58 -3.06 4.25
C GLY A 35 -12.23 -1.71 3.96
N ILE A 36 -11.91 -1.13 2.80
CA ILE A 36 -12.44 0.15 2.31
C ILE A 36 -12.79 -0.02 0.82
N ALA A 37 -13.89 0.59 0.39
CA ALA A 37 -14.30 0.62 -1.03
C ALA A 37 -14.35 -0.75 -1.72
N GLY A 38 -14.78 -1.80 -0.99
CA GLY A 38 -14.86 -3.17 -1.49
C GLY A 38 -13.54 -3.96 -1.44
N PHE A 39 -12.42 -3.34 -1.09
CA PHE A 39 -11.13 -4.01 -0.90
C PHE A 39 -10.94 -4.45 0.55
N LYS A 40 -10.56 -5.70 0.78
CA LYS A 40 -10.19 -6.20 2.11
C LYS A 40 -8.75 -5.78 2.42
N LEU A 41 -8.52 -4.95 3.44
CA LEU A 41 -7.21 -4.39 3.74
C LEU A 41 -6.54 -5.03 4.97
N LYS A 42 -7.25 -5.88 5.72
CA LYS A 42 -6.62 -6.68 6.79
C LYS A 42 -5.67 -7.73 6.21
N LEU A 43 -4.41 -7.34 6.07
CA LEU A 43 -3.27 -8.22 5.84
C LEU A 43 -3.18 -9.32 6.90
N ALA A 44 -3.04 -10.57 6.45
CA ALA A 44 -2.79 -11.71 7.34
C ALA A 44 -1.33 -11.76 7.81
N GLN A 45 -0.41 -11.28 6.97
CA GLN A 45 1.01 -11.11 7.25
C GLN A 45 1.50 -9.82 6.61
N GLU A 46 2.60 -9.28 7.12
CA GLU A 46 3.25 -8.12 6.53
C GLU A 46 3.89 -8.53 5.18
N PRO A 47 3.54 -7.88 4.05
CA PRO A 47 4.10 -8.23 2.75
C PRO A 47 5.56 -7.77 2.66
N SER A 48 6.44 -8.54 2.03
CA SER A 48 7.82 -8.09 1.77
C SER A 48 7.86 -6.98 0.70
N ALA A 49 9.00 -6.30 0.56
CA ALA A 49 9.19 -5.31 -0.49
C ALA A 49 9.05 -5.95 -1.88
N GLU A 50 9.59 -7.15 -2.08
CA GLU A 50 9.46 -7.90 -3.34
C GLU A 50 7.99 -8.23 -3.64
N GLN A 51 7.24 -8.71 -2.65
CA GLN A 51 5.81 -9.01 -2.83
C GLN A 51 4.99 -7.76 -3.20
N ILE A 52 5.32 -6.60 -2.60
CA ILE A 52 4.68 -5.33 -2.96
C ILE A 52 5.01 -4.97 -4.41
N ILE A 53 6.28 -5.07 -4.81
CA ILE A 53 6.74 -4.77 -6.18
C ILE A 53 6.06 -5.68 -7.21
N GLU A 54 6.05 -7.00 -6.98
CA GLU A 54 5.37 -7.96 -7.86
C GLU A 54 3.87 -7.66 -7.99
N CYS A 55 3.21 -7.31 -6.87
CA CYS A 55 1.81 -6.92 -6.90
C CYS A 55 1.61 -5.60 -7.66
N LEU A 56 2.51 -4.64 -7.46
CA LEU A 56 2.47 -3.33 -8.08
C LEU A 56 2.65 -3.42 -9.60
N GLU A 57 3.62 -4.21 -10.09
CA GLU A 57 3.84 -4.45 -11.52
C GLU A 57 2.57 -4.92 -12.24
N ARG A 58 1.80 -5.82 -11.60
CA ARG A 58 0.52 -6.31 -12.16
C ARG A 58 -0.56 -5.24 -12.29
N HIS A 59 -0.47 -4.15 -11.54
CA HIS A 59 -1.49 -3.10 -11.49
C HIS A 59 -1.07 -1.79 -12.16
N ILE A 60 0.22 -1.46 -12.13
CA ILE A 60 0.73 -0.14 -12.53
C ILE A 60 0.54 0.14 -14.03
N LEU A 61 0.53 -0.90 -14.87
CA LEU A 61 0.31 -0.78 -16.32
C LEU A 61 -1.16 -0.89 -16.73
N ARG A 62 -2.08 -1.24 -15.82
CA ARG A 62 -3.49 -1.46 -16.17
C ARG A 62 -4.21 -0.18 -16.61
N ARG A 63 -3.72 0.98 -16.18
CA ARG A 63 -4.22 2.32 -16.56
C ARG A 63 -3.18 3.39 -16.25
N LYS A 64 -3.44 4.62 -16.68
CA LYS A 64 -2.67 5.79 -16.25
C LYS A 64 -3.09 6.20 -14.84
N TRP A 65 -2.15 6.12 -13.91
CA TRP A 65 -2.33 6.53 -12.52
C TRP A 65 -1.75 7.92 -12.32
N LYS A 66 -2.39 8.72 -11.47
CA LYS A 66 -1.90 10.05 -11.08
C LYS A 66 -0.74 9.95 -10.09
N GLU A 67 -0.83 9.02 -9.14
CA GLU A 67 0.10 8.89 -8.03
C GLU A 67 0.10 7.47 -7.45
N VAL A 68 1.17 7.16 -6.72
CA VAL A 68 1.28 5.95 -5.90
C VAL A 68 1.34 6.39 -4.44
N VAL A 69 0.45 5.86 -3.60
CA VAL A 69 0.28 6.25 -2.20
C VAL A 69 0.66 5.09 -1.29
N PHE A 70 1.61 5.30 -0.39
CA PHE A 70 1.90 4.35 0.69
C PHE A 70 0.86 4.49 1.80
N CYS A 71 0.17 3.40 2.13
CA CYS A 71 -0.92 3.39 3.09
C CYS A 71 -1.04 2.04 3.82
N GLY A 72 -2.13 1.90 4.57
CA GLY A 72 -2.55 0.67 5.23
C GLY A 72 -3.42 0.99 6.44
N PHE A 73 -3.86 -0.03 7.17
CA PHE A 73 -4.50 0.21 8.48
C PHE A 73 -3.49 0.58 9.57
N GLY A 74 -2.20 0.45 9.27
CA GLY A 74 -1.08 0.80 10.13
C GLY A 74 -0.54 2.21 9.90
N GLU A 75 0.64 2.44 10.48
CA GLU A 75 1.49 3.60 10.22
C GLU A 75 2.61 3.18 9.25
N PRO A 76 2.59 3.64 7.99
CA PRO A 76 3.54 3.23 6.96
C PRO A 76 5.01 3.42 7.38
N THR A 77 5.32 4.50 8.10
CA THR A 77 6.71 4.87 8.46
C THR A 77 7.39 3.89 9.41
N ILE A 78 6.64 2.97 10.05
CA ILE A 78 7.22 1.85 10.82
C ILE A 78 8.05 0.93 9.92
N ARG A 79 7.75 0.89 8.62
CA ARG A 79 8.46 0.10 7.60
C ARG A 79 9.17 1.01 6.59
N LEU A 80 9.89 2.00 7.11
CA LEU A 80 10.58 3.00 6.28
C LEU A 80 11.56 2.37 5.28
N ASP A 81 12.27 1.32 5.69
CA ASP A 81 13.13 0.50 4.84
C ASP A 81 12.39 -0.03 3.60
N CYS A 82 11.23 -0.62 3.82
CA CYS A 82 10.36 -1.15 2.77
C CYS A 82 9.83 -0.03 1.86
N ILE A 83 9.40 1.11 2.44
CA ILE A 83 8.97 2.28 1.67
C ILE A 83 10.09 2.76 0.74
N LEU A 84 11.31 2.91 1.26
CA LEU A 84 12.45 3.40 0.49
C LEU A 84 12.83 2.44 -0.63
N GLU A 85 12.79 1.14 -0.39
CA GLU A 85 13.07 0.13 -1.40
C GLU A 85 12.07 0.17 -2.55
N VAL A 86 10.77 0.14 -2.24
CA VAL A 86 9.70 0.23 -3.23
C VAL A 86 9.77 1.56 -3.97
N THR A 87 10.02 2.67 -3.27
CA THR A 87 10.16 4.00 -3.88
C THR A 87 11.33 4.06 -4.87
N ARG A 88 12.50 3.49 -4.52
CA ARG A 88 13.65 3.42 -5.44
C ARG A 88 13.29 2.59 -6.67
N TRP A 89 12.59 1.48 -6.49
CA TRP A 89 12.13 0.66 -7.61
C TRP A 89 11.16 1.42 -8.52
N ILE A 90 10.16 2.12 -7.97
CA ILE A 90 9.21 2.95 -8.73
C ILE A 90 9.96 4.02 -9.54
N LYS A 91 10.87 4.77 -8.90
CA LYS A 91 11.63 5.83 -9.58
C LYS A 91 12.49 5.31 -10.72
N ARG A 92 13.04 4.09 -10.61
CA ARG A 92 13.86 3.48 -11.66
C ARG A 92 13.03 3.05 -12.88
N HIS A 93 11.83 2.50 -12.67
CA HIS A 93 11.03 1.92 -13.76
C HIS A 93 9.94 2.86 -14.29
N TYR A 94 9.49 3.81 -13.47
CA TYR A 94 8.36 4.69 -13.74
C TYR A 94 8.68 6.14 -13.33
N PRO A 95 9.65 6.80 -14.01
CA PRO A 95 10.16 8.12 -13.63
C PRO A 95 9.12 9.26 -13.75
N PHE A 96 7.96 8.98 -14.33
CA PHE A 96 6.86 9.93 -14.47
C PHE A 96 6.04 10.13 -13.18
N PHE A 97 6.14 9.22 -12.20
CA PHE A 97 5.60 9.49 -10.87
C PHE A 97 6.50 10.49 -10.16
N LYS A 98 6.01 11.72 -9.98
CA LYS A 98 6.67 12.74 -9.17
C LYS A 98 6.28 12.54 -7.71
N SER A 99 7.30 12.47 -6.84
CA SER A 99 7.15 12.45 -5.37
C SER A 99 6.92 13.85 -4.83
#